data_AF-A0A3S8SEA2-F1
#
_entry.id   AF-A0A3S8SEA2-F1
#
_cell.length_a   1.000
_cell.length_b   1.000
_cell.length_c   1.000
_cell.angle_alpha   90.00
_cell.angle_beta   90.00
_cell.angle_gamma   90.00
#
_symmetry.space_group_name_H-M   'P 1'
#
loop_
_entity.id
_entity.type
_entity.pdbx_description
1 polymer ?
#
loop_
_entity_poly.entity_id
_entity_poly.type
_entity_poly.pdbx_seq_one_letter_code
_entity_poly.pdbx_strand_id
1 'polypeptide(L)' 'MNFMMIDLDKKLTPYQWVMAILSIISIFLIILDFAAVISINQPTSKWFWINCAIVIFFAIDYFYHFYKADDKKTLF' A
#
# COMPACT_ATOMS: atom_id res chain seq x y z
N MET A 1 35.39 2.12 10.40
CA MET A 1 33.98 2.15 10.84
C MET A 1 33.29 3.25 10.04
N ASN A 2 32.63 2.90 8.94
CA ASN A 2 32.06 3.87 8.02
C ASN A 2 30.61 4.14 8.45
N PHE A 3 30.33 5.34 8.93
CA PHE A 3 28.96 5.75 9.27
C PHE A 3 28.17 5.83 7.96
N MET A 4 27.19 4.95 7.82
CA MET A 4 26.15 5.07 6.80
C MET A 4 25.33 6.32 7.14
N MET A 5 25.68 7.45 6.54
CA MET A 5 24.85 8.65 6.53
C MET A 5 23.58 8.30 5.77
N ILE A 6 22.48 8.16 6.50
CA ILE A 6 21.15 8.08 5.89
C ILE A 6 20.90 9.47 5.30
N ASP A 7 20.85 9.56 3.98
CA ASP A 7 20.49 10.77 3.24
C ASP A 7 19.03 11.16 3.55
N LEU A 8 18.85 11.88 4.65
CA LEU A 8 17.54 12.36 5.14
C LEU A 8 16.93 13.45 4.23
N ASP A 9 17.67 13.96 3.24
CA ASP A 9 17.23 14.98 2.28
C ASP A 9 16.52 14.41 1.03
N LYS A 10 16.35 13.08 0.95
CA LYS A 10 15.69 12.47 -0.20
C LYS A 10 14.19 12.76 -0.21
N LYS A 11 13.79 13.74 -1.03
CA LYS A 11 12.38 14.05 -1.29
C LYS A 11 11.66 12.82 -1.85
N LEU A 12 10.52 12.52 -1.25
CA LEU A 12 9.63 11.45 -1.74
C LEU A 12 9.14 11.79 -3.14
N THR A 13 9.18 10.80 -4.02
CA THR A 13 8.59 10.94 -5.35
C THR A 13 7.06 11.02 -5.24
N PRO A 14 6.36 11.59 -6.24
CA PRO A 14 4.89 11.60 -6.26
C PRO A 14 4.30 10.19 -6.13
N TYR A 15 4.94 9.19 -6.74
CA TYR A 15 4.58 7.79 -6.61
C TYR A 15 4.65 7.31 -5.15
N GLN A 16 5.74 7.60 -4.44
CA GLN A 16 5.88 7.21 -3.03
C GLN A 16 4.84 7.90 -2.14
N TRP A 17 4.51 9.17 -2.43
CA TRP A 17 3.43 9.88 -1.74
C TRP A 17 2.06 9.23 -1.97
N VAL A 18 1.74 8.86 -3.21
CA VAL A 18 0.49 8.18 -3.54
C VAL A 18 0.38 6.84 -2.82
N MET A 19 1.46 6.05 -2.81
CA MET A 19 1.53 4.79 -2.08
C MET A 19 1.32 4.99 -0.58
N ALA A 20 1.97 5.99 0.01
CA ALA A 20 1.81 6.31 1.44
C ALA A 20 0.36 6.70 1.78
N ILE A 21 -0.26 7.58 0.99
CA ILE A 21 -1.64 8.04 1.19
C ILE A 21 -2.62 6.86 1.06
N LEU A 22 -2.49 6.04 0.01
CA LEU A 22 -3.31 4.84 -0.17
C LEU A 22 -3.18 3.86 1.01
N SER A 23 -1.96 3.71 1.53
CA SER A 23 -1.68 2.82 2.66
C SER A 23 -2.35 3.33 3.94
N ILE A 24 -2.27 4.64 4.20
CA ILE A 24 -2.94 5.28 5.33
C ILE A 24 -4.47 5.09 5.23
N ILE A 25 -5.05 5.36 4.05
CA ILE A 25 -6.49 5.16 3.83
C ILE A 25 -6.88 3.70 4.07
N SER A 26 -6.09 2.74 3.57
CA SER A 26 -6.34 1.31 3.78
C SER A 26 -6.35 0.94 5.27
N ILE A 27 -5.39 1.44 6.06
CA ILE A 27 -5.34 1.22 7.51
C ILE A 27 -6.58 1.78 8.20
N PHE A 28 -7.02 2.99 7.84
CA PHE A 28 -8.24 3.58 8.41
C PHE A 28 -9.49 2.77 8.06
N LEU A 29 -9.62 2.27 6.83
CA LEU A 29 -10.74 1.41 6.44
C LEU A 29 -10.79 0.13 7.27
N ILE A 30 -9.64 -0.50 7.52
CA ILE A 30 -9.54 -1.70 8.36
C ILE A 30 -9.95 -1.39 9.80
N ILE A 31 -9.46 -0.29 10.37
CA ILE A 31 -9.82 0.11 11.75
C ILE A 31 -11.32 0.37 11.89
N LEU A 32 -11.93 1.07 10.92
CA LEU A 32 -13.36 1.37 10.93
C LEU A 32 -14.23 0.12 10.76
N ASP A 33 -13.78 -0.85 9.97
CA ASP A 33 -14.43 -2.17 9.84
C ASP A 33 -14.33 -2.96 11.15
N PHE A 34 -13.15 -2.98 11.78
CA PHE A 34 -12.95 -3.60 13.10
C PHE A 34 -13.83 -2.98 14.20
N ALA A 35 -14.07 -1.68 14.12
CA ALA A 35 -14.97 -0.96 15.03
C ALA A 35 -16.46 -1.12 14.68
N ALA A 36 -16.79 -1.94 13.67
CA ALA A 36 -18.14 -2.15 13.13
C ALA A 36 -18.85 -0.86 12.66
N VAL A 37 -18.09 0.19 12.33
CA VAL A 37 -18.62 1.48 11.84
C VAL A 37 -18.96 1.39 10.35
N ILE A 38 -18.14 0.66 9.60
CA ILE A 38 -18.35 0.39 8.17
C ILE A 38 -18.25 -1.11 7.90
N SER A 39 -18.50 -1.50 6.66
CA SER A 39 -18.29 -2.87 6.18
C SER A 39 -17.43 -2.84 4.93
N ILE A 40 -16.22 -3.43 4.99
CA ILE A 40 -15.31 -3.57 3.84
C ILE A 40 -15.40 -4.95 3.19
N ASN A 41 -16.23 -5.84 3.74
CA ASN A 41 -16.35 -7.24 3.35
C ASN A 41 -17.71 -7.59 2.71
N GLN A 42 -18.62 -6.63 2.57
CA GLN A 42 -19.94 -6.84 1.95
C GLN A 42 -20.07 -6.07 0.62
N PRO A 43 -20.40 -6.72 -0.51
CA PRO A 43 -20.52 -6.06 -1.82
C PRO A 43 -21.56 -4.94 -1.91
N THR A 44 -22.55 -4.91 -1.00
CA THR A 44 -23.56 -3.85 -0.91
C THR A 44 -23.01 -2.56 -0.30
N SER A 45 -21.88 -2.63 0.40
CA SER A 45 -21.21 -1.47 1.00
C SER A 45 -20.35 -0.75 -0.03
N LYS A 46 -20.41 0.58 -0.06
CA LYS A 46 -19.50 1.39 -0.89
C LYS A 46 -18.04 1.21 -0.46
N TRP A 47 -17.80 0.99 0.83
CA TRP A 47 -16.46 0.83 1.40
C TRP A 47 -15.78 -0.46 0.95
N PHE A 48 -16.56 -1.52 0.66
CA PHE A 48 -16.05 -2.74 0.05
C PHE A 48 -15.39 -2.45 -1.29
N TRP A 49 -16.04 -1.68 -2.16
CA TRP A 49 -15.50 -1.37 -3.49
C TRP A 49 -14.25 -0.49 -3.41
N ILE A 50 -14.21 0.46 -2.47
CA ILE A 50 -13.02 1.29 -2.23
C ILE A 50 -11.86 0.40 -1.74
N ASN A 51 -12.11 -0.47 -0.77
CA ASN A 51 -11.11 -1.43 -0.27
C ASN A 51 -10.60 -2.35 -1.38
N CYS A 52 -11.50 -2.95 -2.18
CA CYS A 52 -11.12 -3.80 -3.30
C CYS A 52 -10.25 -3.06 -4.33
N ALA A 53 -10.59 -1.82 -4.68
CA ALA A 53 -9.79 -1.03 -5.62
C ALA A 53 -8.36 -0.80 -5.10
N ILE A 54 -8.21 -0.48 -3.81
CA ILE A 54 -6.90 -0.28 -3.18
C ILE A 54 -6.09 -1.58 -3.18
N VAL A 55 -6.70 -2.70 -2.77
CA VAL A 55 -6.03 -4.01 -2.74
C VAL A 55 -5.60 -4.45 -4.14
N ILE A 56 -6.45 -4.28 -5.16
CA ILE A 56 -6.10 -4.59 -6.55
C ILE A 56 -4.94 -3.73 -7.02
N PHE A 57 -4.96 -2.43 -6.71
CA PHE A 57 -3.87 -1.53 -7.06
C PHE A 57 -2.53 -1.98 -6.43
N PHE A 58 -2.52 -2.31 -5.14
CA PHE A 58 -1.33 -2.83 -4.46
C PHE A 58 -0.87 -4.18 -5.01
N ALA A 59 -1.80 -5.07 -5.37
CA ALA A 59 -1.46 -6.35 -5.98
C ALA A 59 -0.78 -6.16 -7.35
N ILE A 60 -1.34 -5.29 -8.20
CA ILE A 60 -0.73 -4.95 -9.49
C ILE A 60 0.66 -4.35 -9.29
N ASP A 61 0.79 -3.43 -8.34
CA ASP A 61 2.08 -2.81 -8.03
C ASP A 61 3.13 -3.84 -7.57
N TYR A 62 2.73 -4.74 -6.67
CA TYR A 62 3.56 -5.84 -6.23
C TYR A 62 4.01 -6.72 -7.40
N PHE A 63 3.08 -7.13 -8.27
CA PHE A 63 3.42 -7.97 -9.43
C PHE A 63 4.28 -7.23 -10.47
N TYR A 64 4.09 -5.93 -10.65
CA TYR A 64 4.95 -5.12 -11.52
C TYR A 64 6.40 -5.11 -11.02
N HIS A 65 6.60 -4.88 -9.72
CA HIS A 65 7.92 -4.91 -9.10
C HIS A 65 8.52 -6.32 -9.08
N PHE A 66 7.70 -7.35 -8.85
CA PHE A 66 8.11 -8.74 -8.89
C PHE A 66 8.59 -9.17 -10.28
N TYR A 67 7.90 -8.76 -11.35
CA TYR A 67 8.30 -9.08 -12.72
C TYR A 67 9.59 -8.36 -13.13
N LYS A 68 9.78 -7.12 -12.67
CA LYS A 68 10.93 -6.28 -13.01
C LYS A 68 12.21 -6.65 -12.24
N ALA A 69 12.09 -7.39 -11.15
CA ALA A 69 13.24 -7.77 -10.36
C ALA A 69 14.06 -8.88 -11.03
N ASP A 70 15.34 -8.58 -11.30
CA ASP A 70 16.31 -9.55 -11.82
C ASP A 70 16.54 -10.70 -10.84
N ASP A 71 16.53 -10.43 -9.53
CA ASP A 71 16.62 -11.43 -8.47
C ASP A 71 15.34 -11.50 -7.63
N LYS A 72 14.48 -12.45 -8.02
CA LYS A 72 13.17 -12.69 -7.41
C LYS A 72 13.25 -13.19 -5.97
N LYS A 73 14.41 -13.68 -5.51
CA LYS A 73 14.60 -14.16 -4.13
C LYS A 73 14.78 -13.03 -3.11
N THR A 74 15.08 -11.81 -3.56
CA THR A 74 15.22 -10.64 -2.66
C THR A 74 13.86 -9.96 -2.39
N LEU A 75 12.82 -10.32 -3.15
CA LEU A 75 11.49 -9.69 -3.12
C LEU A 75 10.39 -10.56 -2.49
N PHE A 76 10.70 -11.80 -2.14
CA PHE A 76 9.78 -12.80 -1.58
C PHE A 76 10.26 -13.24 -0.20
#